data_AF-A0A0Q9X0K8-F1
#
_entry.id   AF-A0A0Q9X0K8-F1
#
_cell.length_a   1.000
_cell.length_b   1.000
_cell.length_c   1.000
_cell.angle_alpha   90.00
_cell.angle_beta   90.00
_cell.angle_gamma   90.00
#
_symmetry.space_group_name_H-M   'P 1'
#
loop_
_entity.id
_entity.type
_entity.pdbx_description
1 polymer ?
#
loop_
_entity_poly.entity_id
_entity_poly.type
_entity_poly.pdbx_seq_one_letter_code
_entity_poly.pdbx_strand_id
1 'polypeptide(L)'
;YKVTPDVVFVFGFRTNFGGGRSTGFGLIYDTLDFAKKFELKYRLACHGLFEQKKQTRKQRKERRNRMKKVLGTAKAKIGTGKK
;
A
#
# COMPACT_ATOMS: atom_id res chain seq x y z
N TYR A 1 13.80 -22.22 6.09
CA TYR A 1 13.49 -21.66 7.43
C TYR A 1 12.40 -22.39 8.22
N LYS A 2 11.84 -23.53 7.80
CA LYS A 2 10.76 -24.25 8.55
C LYS A 2 9.64 -23.30 9.05
N VAL A 3 9.30 -22.28 8.26
CA VAL A 3 8.21 -21.32 8.50
C VAL A 3 7.21 -21.41 7.36
N THR A 4 5.97 -20.98 7.61
CA THR A 4 4.97 -20.87 6.55
C THR A 4 5.35 -19.77 5.55
N PRO A 5 4.99 -19.90 4.27
CA PRO A 5 5.35 -18.90 3.25
C PRO A 5 4.67 -17.55 3.47
N ASP A 6 3.56 -17.51 4.23
CA ASP A 6 2.75 -16.30 4.44
C ASP A 6 3.44 -15.23 5.28
N VAL A 7 4.49 -15.61 6.02
CA VAL A 7 5.29 -14.69 6.86
C VAL A 7 6.63 -14.31 6.21
N VAL A 8 6.87 -14.72 4.96
CA VAL A 8 8.11 -14.46 4.23
C VAL A 8 7.87 -13.41 3.14
N PHE A 9 8.51 -12.26 3.28
CA PHE A 9 8.42 -11.15 2.33
C PHE A 9 9.75 -10.93 1.64
N VAL A 10 9.78 -11.02 0.32
CA VAL A 10 11.00 -10.93 -0.47
C VAL A 10 10.88 -9.79 -1.49
N PHE A 11 11.94 -8.99 -1.64
CA PHE A 11 11.89 -7.77 -2.45
C PHE A 11 13.28 -7.35 -2.97
N GLY A 12 13.26 -6.40 -3.91
CA GLY A 12 14.49 -5.76 -4.40
C GLY A 12 15.39 -6.70 -5.19
N PHE A 13 14.80 -7.67 -5.90
CA PHE A 13 15.57 -8.59 -6.72
C PHE A 13 16.19 -7.88 -7.92
N ARG A 14 17.48 -8.12 -8.13
CA ARG A 14 18.24 -7.69 -9.31
C ARG A 14 19.09 -8.84 -9.80
N THR A 15 18.89 -9.18 -11.07
CA THR A 15 19.66 -10.17 -11.83
C THR A 15 20.96 -9.56 -12.33
N ASN A 16 22.05 -10.33 -12.27
CA ASN A 16 23.32 -9.97 -12.90
C ASN A 16 23.20 -10.03 -14.43
N PHE A 17 23.96 -9.18 -15.12
CA PHE A 17 24.09 -9.26 -16.58
C PHE A 17 24.72 -10.60 -16.97
N GLY A 18 24.16 -11.25 -17.99
CA GLY A 18 24.52 -12.62 -18.36
C GLY A 18 23.83 -13.73 -17.54
N GLY A 19 23.03 -13.37 -16.52
CA GLY A 19 22.23 -14.34 -15.75
C GLY A 19 23.05 -15.11 -14.70
N GLY A 20 22.53 -16.28 -14.27
CA GLY A 20 23.21 -17.18 -13.33
C GLY A 20 23.18 -16.76 -11.85
N ARG A 21 23.01 -15.47 -11.54
CA ARG A 21 22.85 -14.99 -10.17
C ARG A 21 21.85 -13.84 -10.07
N SER A 22 21.00 -13.90 -9.06
CA SER A 22 20.13 -12.81 -8.64
C SER A 22 20.40 -12.47 -7.19
N THR A 23 20.42 -11.19 -6.86
CA THR A 23 20.56 -10.68 -5.50
C THR A 23 19.26 -10.01 -5.08
N GLY A 24 18.90 -10.10 -3.81
CA GLY A 24 17.67 -9.52 -3.26
C GLY A 24 17.65 -9.61 -1.74
N PHE A 25 16.58 -9.11 -1.14
CA PHE A 25 16.40 -9.05 0.30
C PHE A 25 15.16 -9.82 0.72
N GLY A 26 15.20 -10.44 1.90
CA GLY A 26 14.07 -11.17 2.49
C GLY A 26 13.91 -10.84 3.96
N LEU A 27 12.65 -10.63 4.37
CA LEU A 27 12.24 -10.51 5.77
C LEU A 27 11.39 -11.71 6.13
N ILE A 28 11.67 -12.30 7.30
CA ILE A 28 10.90 -13.41 7.85
C ILE A 28 10.37 -12.93 9.19
N TYR A 29 9.04 -12.90 9.31
CA TYR A 29 8.36 -12.50 10.53
C TYR A 29 7.98 -13.71 11.36
N ASP A 30 7.91 -13.55 12.68
CA ASP A 30 7.44 -14.61 13.58
C ASP A 30 5.92 -14.85 13.43
N THR A 31 5.15 -13.79 13.20
CA THR A 31 3.69 -13.85 13.02
C THR A 31 3.21 -12.92 11.91
N LEU A 32 2.06 -13.27 11.34
CA LEU A 32 1.43 -12.49 10.27
C LEU A 32 0.90 -11.13 10.75
N ASP A 33 0.59 -11.00 12.03
CA ASP A 33 0.17 -9.73 12.63
C ASP A 33 1.32 -8.73 12.69
N PHE A 34 2.54 -9.19 13.03
CA PHE A 34 3.72 -8.35 12.94
C PHE A 34 4.02 -7.93 11.50
N ALA A 35 3.90 -8.87 10.55
CA ALA A 35 4.04 -8.53 9.15
C ALA A 35 3.06 -7.43 8.73
N LYS A 36 1.75 -7.55 9.03
CA LYS A 36 0.75 -6.52 8.71
C LYS A 36 1.01 -5.16 9.35
N LYS A 37 1.64 -5.13 10.53
CA LYS A 37 1.93 -3.90 11.27
C LYS A 37 3.15 -3.17 10.72
N PHE A 38 4.21 -3.89 10.37
CA PHE A 38 5.52 -3.31 10.04
C PHE A 38 5.79 -3.25 8.53
N GLU A 39 5.22 -4.16 7.73
CA GLU A 39 5.45 -4.15 6.29
C GLU A 39 4.83 -2.93 5.59
N LEU A 40 5.42 -2.57 4.47
CA LEU A 40 4.85 -1.54 3.62
C LEU A 40 3.55 -2.04 2.97
N LYS A 41 2.49 -1.21 3.02
CA LYS A 41 1.16 -1.54 2.49
C LYS A 41 1.14 -1.98 1.02
N TYR A 42 2.07 -1.49 0.19
CA TYR A 42 2.14 -1.91 -1.21
C TYR A 42 2.55 -3.39 -1.35
N ARG A 43 3.42 -3.89 -0.46
CA ARG A 43 3.84 -5.30 -0.44
C ARG A 43 2.72 -6.18 0.08
N LEU A 44 2.03 -5.73 1.14
CA LEU A 44 0.82 -6.40 1.63
C LEU A 44 -0.23 -6.54 0.52
N ALA A 45 -0.38 -5.53 -0.34
CA ALA A 45 -1.26 -5.61 -1.51
C ALA A 45 -0.78 -6.61 -2.57
N CYS A 46 0.54 -6.72 -2.83
CA CYS A 46 1.09 -7.75 -3.72
C CYS A 46 0.82 -9.17 -3.22
N HIS A 47 0.79 -9.38 -1.90
CA HIS A 47 0.45 -10.65 -1.26
C HIS A 47 -1.05 -10.83 -0.99
N GLY A 48 -1.92 -9.93 -1.49
CA GLY A 48 -3.38 -10.03 -1.32
C GLY A 48 -3.89 -9.78 0.11
N LEU A 49 -3.03 -9.32 1.03
CA LEU A 49 -3.36 -9.07 2.44
C LEU A 49 -3.98 -7.68 2.68
N PHE A 50 -3.97 -6.81 1.67
CA PHE A 50 -4.46 -5.43 1.79
C PHE A 50 -5.02 -4.89 0.46
N GLU A 51 -6.24 -4.33 0.50
CA GLU A 51 -6.83 -3.62 -0.64
C GLU A 51 -6.65 -2.10 -0.53
N GLN A 52 -5.90 -1.52 -1.47
CA GLN A 52 -5.71 -0.08 -1.54
C GLN A 52 -6.92 0.61 -2.22
N LYS A 53 -7.59 1.51 -1.49
CA LYS A 53 -8.65 2.36 -2.08
C LYS A 53 -8.10 3.30 -3.16
N LYS A 54 -8.60 3.13 -4.40
CA LYS A 54 -8.16 3.83 -5.61
C LYS A 54 -8.91 5.17 -5.81
N GLN A 55 -8.64 6.18 -4.98
CA GLN A 55 -8.99 7.57 -5.34
C GLN A 55 -7.79 8.25 -5.97
N THR A 56 -7.99 8.84 -7.15
CA THR A 56 -6.91 9.51 -7.89
C THR A 56 -6.47 10.80 -7.20
N ARG A 57 -5.21 11.18 -7.42
CA ARG A 57 -4.66 12.44 -6.87
C ARG A 57 -5.45 13.66 -7.35
N LYS A 58 -5.95 13.65 -8.60
CA LYS A 58 -6.77 14.72 -9.18
C LYS A 58 -8.08 14.89 -8.42
N GLN A 59 -8.85 13.82 -8.23
CA GLN A 59 -10.11 13.83 -7.48
C GLN A 59 -9.93 14.36 -6.04
N ARG A 60 -8.86 13.95 -5.34
CA ARG A 60 -8.56 14.46 -3.99
C ARG A 60 -8.25 15.95 -3.98
N LYS A 61 -7.46 16.45 -4.95
CA LYS A 61 -7.12 17.87 -5.06
C LYS A 61 -8.34 18.72 -5.39
N GLU A 62 -9.17 18.28 -6.33
CA GLU A 62 -10.41 18.98 -6.69
C GLU A 62 -11.39 19.03 -5.52
N ARG A 63 -11.61 17.90 -4.83
CA ARG A 63 -12.44 17.84 -3.61
C ARG A 63 -11.93 18.82 -2.56
N ARG A 64 -10.62 18.84 -2.30
CA ARG A 64 -10.00 19.78 -1.36
C ARG A 64 -10.23 21.23 -1.78
N ASN A 65 -10.07 21.56 -3.06
CA ASN A 65 -10.29 22.92 -3.55
C ASN A 65 -11.77 23.34 -3.45
N ARG A 66 -12.73 22.44 -3.70
CA ARG A 66 -14.17 22.72 -3.46
C ARG A 66 -14.49 22.92 -1.98
N MET A 67 -13.93 22.10 -1.09
CA MET A 67 -14.13 22.24 0.36
C MET A 67 -13.52 23.52 0.93
N LYS A 68 -12.48 24.08 0.29
CA LYS A 68 -11.92 25.38 0.68
C LYS A 68 -12.85 26.56 0.37
N LYS A 69 -13.77 26.42 -0.60
CA LYS A 69 -14.70 27.49 -1.01
C LYS A 69 -15.93 27.63 -0.10
N VAL A 70 -16.13 26.72 0.86
CA VAL A 70 -17.28 26.73 1.77
C VAL A 70 -16.84 26.63 3.23
N LEU A 71 -17.70 27.08 4.14
CA LEU A 71 -17.44 27.15 5.58
C LEU A 71 -18.46 26.32 6.38
N GLY A 72 -18.13 26.01 7.64
CA GLY A 72 -19.04 25.31 8.56
C GLY A 72 -19.59 23.98 8.02
N THR A 73 -20.85 23.71 8.32
CA THR A 73 -21.56 22.47 7.96
C THR A 73 -21.70 22.24 6.45
N ALA A 74 -21.54 23.28 5.62
CA ALA A 74 -21.58 23.17 4.17
C ALA A 74 -20.43 22.30 3.60
N LYS A 75 -19.31 22.15 4.32
CA LYS A 75 -18.19 21.26 3.91
C LYS A 75 -18.59 19.79 3.85
N ALA A 76 -19.49 19.35 4.73
CA ALA A 76 -19.93 17.96 4.78
C ALA A 76 -20.65 17.55 3.48
N LYS A 77 -21.52 18.44 2.95
CA LYS A 77 -22.28 18.23 1.71
C LYS A 77 -21.39 18.12 0.47
N ILE A 78 -20.29 18.88 0.41
CA ILE A 78 -19.32 18.83 -0.71
C ILE A 78 -18.36 17.64 -0.56
N GLY A 79 -18.09 17.22 0.68
CA GLY A 79 -17.23 16.07 0.98
C GLY A 79 -17.81 14.75 0.48
N THR A 80 -19.13 14.61 0.49
CA THR A 80 -19.88 13.53 -0.13
C THR A 80 -20.08 13.81 -1.62
N GLY A 81 -19.00 13.82 -2.42
CA GLY A 81 -19.19 13.62 -3.86
C GLY A 81 -19.93 12.29 -4.07
N LYS A 82 -20.88 12.24 -5.02
CA LYS A 82 -21.56 10.98 -5.40
C LYS A 82 -20.49 9.90 -5.54
N LYS A 83 -20.66 8.80 -4.79
CA LYS A 83 -19.76 7.64 -4.80
C LYS A 83 -19.57 7.12 -6.21
#